data_AF-A0A0D6TRK1-F1
#
_entry.id   AF-A0A0D6TRK1-F1
#
_cell.length_a   1.000
_cell.length_b   1.000
_cell.length_c   1.000
_cell.angle_alpha   90.00
_cell.angle_beta   90.00
_cell.angle_gamma   90.00
#
_symmetry.space_group_name_H-M   'P 1'
#
loop_
_entity.id
_entity.type
_entity.pdbx_description
1 polymer ?
#
loop_
_entity_poly.entity_id
_entity_poly.type
_entity_poly.pdbx_seq_one_letter_code
_entity_poly.pdbx_strand_id
1 'polypeptide(L)'
;MRNIITQFSRVFVGLLFIFSGLIKLNDPVGFSYKLEEYFNANVLNMEFLIPFALVIACFVVIFEVVLGVMLLIGFKPKFTVWSLLAMIVFFTFLTFYSAYFNKVTDCGCFGDALKLTPWESFYKDITLLFFILILFFNQKFINPLLGKTPMNLTVFAVYSLCLFMAYYVLQHLPIKDFRAYKVGTNIRKGMEIPEGAQKSEYEMVFIYKVNGVDTEISYKDVMDNKVPEGAEFIDRKDKLLKQGYVPPIHDFSIEKDGSDYIDSVLDEPKVIMFISYDLNKSKQKGMKKLEEFHLKAAEKGYLVIGMTASDVETIEKYKKEYGHTFDYYFCDATTLKTIERANPSIVVLEKGTIIQKAHFNDIDNVKLK
;
A
#
# COMPACT_ATOMS: atom_id res chain seq x y z
N MET A 1 -12.03 -8.41 39.14
CA MET A 1 -11.07 -7.58 38.36
C MET A 1 -10.39 -8.34 37.21
N ARG A 2 -9.65 -9.44 37.46
CA ARG A 2 -8.93 -10.19 36.39
C ARG A 2 -9.82 -10.65 35.21
N ASN A 3 -11.03 -11.15 35.48
CA ASN A 3 -11.96 -11.56 34.42
C ASN A 3 -12.44 -10.38 33.56
N ILE A 4 -12.81 -9.25 34.18
CA ILE A 4 -13.30 -8.04 33.48
C ILE A 4 -12.22 -7.52 32.51
N ILE A 5 -10.98 -7.38 32.99
CA ILE A 5 -9.86 -6.92 32.17
C ILE A 5 -9.59 -7.91 31.03
N THR A 6 -9.70 -9.23 31.28
CA THR A 6 -9.54 -10.25 30.23
C THR A 6 -10.62 -10.16 29.17
N GLN A 7 -11.90 -9.98 29.55
CA GLN A 7 -12.98 -9.84 28.56
C GLN A 7 -12.88 -8.53 27.77
N PHE A 8 -12.50 -7.42 28.42
CA PHE A 8 -12.23 -6.18 27.72
C PHE A 8 -11.09 -6.38 26.69
N SER A 9 -9.96 -6.95 27.12
CA SER A 9 -8.82 -7.24 26.25
C SER A 9 -9.22 -8.14 25.09
N ARG A 10 -10.07 -9.15 25.34
CA ARG A 10 -10.58 -10.09 24.33
C ARG A 10 -11.40 -9.38 23.27
N VAL A 11 -12.35 -8.54 23.69
CA VAL A 11 -13.21 -7.79 22.77
C VAL A 11 -12.39 -6.76 21.99
N PHE A 12 -11.55 -5.99 22.68
CA PHE A 12 -10.72 -4.96 22.09
C PHE A 12 -9.75 -5.53 21.04
N VAL A 13 -8.94 -6.52 21.41
CA VAL A 13 -7.98 -7.17 20.50
C VAL A 13 -8.71 -7.90 19.37
N GLY A 14 -9.78 -8.64 19.67
CA GLY A 14 -10.54 -9.39 18.68
C GLY A 14 -11.14 -8.50 17.59
N LEU A 15 -11.78 -7.39 17.99
CA LEU A 15 -12.36 -6.43 17.04
C LEU A 15 -11.28 -5.71 16.21
N LEU A 16 -10.16 -5.31 16.83
CA LEU A 16 -9.08 -4.65 16.10
C LEU A 16 -8.43 -5.57 15.05
N PHE A 17 -8.18 -6.83 15.39
CA PHE A 17 -7.64 -7.81 14.43
C PHE A 17 -8.61 -8.10 13.28
N ILE A 18 -9.92 -8.21 13.56
CA ILE A 18 -10.93 -8.37 12.50
C ILE A 18 -10.95 -7.14 11.60
N PHE A 19 -10.99 -5.94 12.17
CA PHE A 19 -11.06 -4.69 11.41
C PHE A 19 -9.79 -4.47 10.55
N SER A 20 -8.61 -4.61 11.15
CA SER A 20 -7.31 -4.52 10.47
C SER A 20 -7.19 -5.58 9.37
N GLY A 21 -7.51 -6.84 9.68
CA GLY A 21 -7.47 -7.93 8.72
C GLY A 21 -8.43 -7.75 7.55
N LEU A 22 -9.67 -7.29 7.78
CA LEU A 22 -10.65 -7.03 6.71
C LEU A 22 -10.25 -5.87 5.80
N ILE A 23 -9.64 -4.82 6.34
CA ILE A 23 -9.16 -3.71 5.51
C ILE A 23 -8.00 -4.18 4.61
N LYS A 24 -7.04 -4.94 5.15
CA LYS A 24 -5.97 -5.51 4.33
C LYS A 24 -6.50 -6.55 3.34
N LEU A 25 -7.52 -7.33 3.70
CA LEU A 25 -8.15 -8.31 2.82
C LEU A 25 -8.95 -7.64 1.69
N ASN A 26 -9.42 -6.40 1.88
CA ASN A 26 -10.02 -5.61 0.79
C ASN A 26 -8.99 -5.22 -0.26
N ASP A 27 -7.70 -5.16 0.11
CA ASP A 27 -6.59 -4.84 -0.79
C ASP A 27 -5.32 -5.65 -0.46
N PRO A 28 -5.32 -6.97 -0.72
CA PRO A 28 -4.19 -7.83 -0.41
C PRO A 28 -2.98 -7.56 -1.32
N VAL A 29 -3.21 -6.97 -2.51
CA VAL A 29 -2.16 -6.56 -3.45
C VAL A 29 -1.38 -5.37 -2.90
N GLY A 30 -2.08 -4.36 -2.35
CA GLY A 30 -1.43 -3.26 -1.65
C GLY A 30 -0.59 -3.74 -0.47
N PHE A 31 -1.13 -4.65 0.34
CA PHE A 31 -0.38 -5.25 1.45
C PHE A 31 0.82 -6.09 0.97
N SER A 32 0.71 -6.79 -0.17
CA SER A 32 1.84 -7.55 -0.71
C SER A 32 2.98 -6.65 -1.15
N TYR A 33 2.72 -5.46 -1.70
CA TYR A 33 3.79 -4.51 -2.02
C TYR A 33 4.56 -4.08 -0.77
N LYS A 34 3.87 -3.91 0.37
CA LYS A 34 4.55 -3.65 1.64
C LYS A 34 5.43 -4.81 2.08
N LEU A 35 4.97 -6.05 1.92
CA LEU A 35 5.82 -7.21 2.18
C LEU A 35 7.03 -7.28 1.23
N GLU A 36 6.87 -6.95 -0.05
CA GLU A 36 7.99 -6.85 -1.01
C GLU A 36 9.02 -5.82 -0.57
N GLU A 37 8.59 -4.64 -0.10
CA GLU A 37 9.47 -3.61 0.48
C GLU A 37 10.26 -4.17 1.68
N TYR A 38 9.61 -4.92 2.59
CA TYR A 38 10.28 -5.56 3.72
C TYR A 38 11.27 -6.66 3.29
N PHE A 39 10.96 -7.43 2.25
CA PHE A 39 11.79 -8.55 1.79
C PHE A 39 12.99 -8.11 0.95
N ASN A 40 13.02 -6.86 0.49
CA ASN A 40 14.10 -6.32 -0.32
C ASN A 40 15.48 -6.39 0.38
N ALA A 41 16.56 -6.45 -0.41
CA ALA A 41 17.96 -6.44 0.04
C ALA A 41 18.26 -5.33 1.07
N ASN A 42 17.63 -4.17 0.93
CA ASN A 42 17.89 -3.00 1.77
C ASN A 42 17.20 -3.01 3.14
N VAL A 43 16.37 -4.02 3.44
CA VAL A 43 15.58 -4.15 4.68
C VAL A 43 15.89 -5.46 5.39
N LEU A 44 15.25 -6.58 4.99
CA LEU A 44 15.49 -7.90 5.58
C LEU A 44 16.39 -8.80 4.74
N ASN A 45 16.68 -8.43 3.49
CA ASN A 45 17.49 -9.21 2.56
C ASN A 45 16.96 -10.64 2.34
N MET A 46 15.65 -10.75 2.13
CA MET A 46 14.92 -12.00 1.92
C MET A 46 14.22 -12.01 0.55
N GLU A 47 14.94 -11.59 -0.50
CA GLU A 47 14.35 -11.39 -1.84
C GLU A 47 13.70 -12.65 -2.43
N PHE A 48 14.13 -13.84 -1.98
CA PHE A 48 13.50 -15.12 -2.35
C PHE A 48 12.02 -15.22 -1.94
N LEU A 49 11.55 -14.40 -1.00
CA LEU A 49 10.15 -14.33 -0.58
C LEU A 49 9.30 -13.38 -1.44
N ILE A 50 9.91 -12.48 -2.22
CA ILE A 50 9.21 -11.50 -3.07
C ILE A 50 8.22 -12.19 -4.03
N PRO A 51 8.57 -13.28 -4.74
CA PRO A 51 7.61 -13.98 -5.61
C PRO A 51 6.39 -14.56 -4.86
N PHE A 52 6.53 -14.80 -3.56
CA PHE A 52 5.48 -15.34 -2.71
C PHE A 52 4.74 -14.27 -1.91
N ALA A 53 5.11 -12.99 -2.03
CA ALA A 53 4.60 -11.90 -1.20
C ALA A 53 3.06 -11.80 -1.25
N LEU A 54 2.44 -11.97 -2.43
CA LEU A 54 0.97 -11.95 -2.55
C LEU A 54 0.29 -13.12 -1.83
N VAL A 55 0.87 -14.32 -1.91
CA VAL A 55 0.34 -15.52 -1.25
C VAL A 55 0.48 -15.37 0.27
N ILE A 56 1.63 -14.87 0.73
CA ILE A 56 1.89 -14.58 2.15
C ILE A 56 0.93 -13.50 2.64
N ALA A 57 0.75 -12.41 1.89
CA ALA A 57 -0.19 -11.34 2.21
C ALA A 57 -1.61 -11.91 2.42
N CYS A 58 -2.14 -12.66 1.44
CA CYS A 58 -3.45 -13.29 1.56
C CYS A 58 -3.55 -14.21 2.77
N PHE A 59 -2.54 -15.07 3.00
CA PHE A 59 -2.54 -15.97 4.16
C PHE A 59 -2.57 -15.22 5.49
N VAL A 60 -1.69 -14.23 5.66
CA VAL A 60 -1.55 -13.47 6.90
C VAL A 60 -2.82 -12.69 7.23
N VAL A 61 -3.45 -12.03 6.25
CA VAL A 61 -4.66 -11.21 6.48
C VAL A 61 -5.88 -12.08 6.78
N ILE A 62 -6.03 -13.21 6.09
CA ILE A 62 -7.09 -14.19 6.38
C ILE A 62 -6.90 -14.77 7.78
N PHE A 63 -5.67 -15.14 8.12
CA PHE A 63 -5.33 -15.66 9.43
C PHE A 63 -5.60 -14.63 10.54
N GLU A 64 -5.32 -13.34 10.30
CA GLU A 64 -5.63 -12.24 11.22
C GLU A 64 -7.13 -12.15 11.53
N VAL A 65 -7.99 -12.14 10.51
CA VAL A 65 -9.45 -12.08 10.68
C VAL A 65 -9.95 -13.31 11.41
N VAL A 66 -9.50 -14.49 11.00
CA VAL A 66 -9.91 -15.78 11.59
C VAL A 66 -9.51 -15.83 13.07
N LEU A 67 -8.29 -15.45 13.42
CA LEU A 67 -7.84 -15.40 14.82
C LEU A 67 -8.62 -14.37 15.64
N GLY A 68 -8.93 -13.21 15.07
CA GLY A 68 -9.77 -12.21 15.72
C GLY A 68 -11.15 -12.77 16.08
N VAL A 69 -11.81 -13.45 15.14
CA VAL A 69 -13.10 -14.13 15.40
C VAL A 69 -12.93 -15.26 16.41
N MET A 70 -11.90 -16.10 16.27
CA MET A 70 -11.61 -17.20 17.20
C MET A 70 -11.43 -16.68 18.63
N LEU A 71 -10.79 -15.54 18.81
CA LEU A 71 -10.61 -14.89 20.11
C LEU A 71 -11.96 -14.44 20.67
N LEU A 72 -12.80 -13.78 19.87
CA LEU A 72 -14.11 -13.31 20.30
C LEU A 72 -15.03 -14.45 20.72
N ILE A 73 -15.10 -15.54 19.96
CA ILE A 73 -15.99 -16.68 20.28
C ILE A 73 -15.38 -17.66 21.27
N GLY A 74 -14.07 -17.56 21.55
CA GLY A 74 -13.36 -18.41 22.51
C GLY A 74 -12.99 -19.78 21.93
N PHE A 75 -12.77 -19.85 20.61
CA PHE A 75 -12.36 -21.07 19.94
C PHE A 75 -10.88 -21.33 20.19
N LYS A 76 -10.56 -22.54 20.67
CA LYS A 76 -9.18 -23.03 20.92
C LYS A 76 -8.27 -21.94 21.54
N PRO A 77 -8.60 -21.39 22.73
CA PRO A 77 -7.97 -20.18 23.26
C PRO A 77 -6.44 -20.25 23.38
N LYS A 78 -5.88 -21.43 23.70
CA LYS A 78 -4.43 -21.64 23.72
C LYS A 78 -3.79 -21.36 22.36
N PHE A 79 -4.29 -22.01 21.31
CA PHE A 79 -3.78 -21.83 19.95
C PHE A 79 -3.97 -20.38 19.48
N THR A 80 -5.16 -19.82 19.70
CA THR A 80 -5.50 -18.46 19.27
C THR A 80 -4.59 -17.42 19.90
N VAL A 81 -4.42 -17.44 21.23
CA VAL A 81 -3.62 -16.45 21.94
C VAL A 81 -2.13 -16.61 21.65
N TRP A 82 -1.61 -17.83 21.52
CA TRP A 82 -0.22 -18.06 21.09
C TRP A 82 0.03 -17.55 19.67
N SER A 83 -0.91 -17.77 18.74
CA SER A 83 -0.77 -17.31 17.36
C SER A 83 -0.83 -15.79 17.27
N LEU A 84 -1.77 -15.16 18.00
CA LEU A 84 -1.85 -13.70 18.10
C LEU A 84 -0.57 -13.10 18.71
N LEU A 85 -0.01 -13.73 19.74
CA LEU A 85 1.25 -13.29 20.35
C LEU A 85 2.40 -13.37 19.35
N ALA A 86 2.53 -14.49 18.62
CA ALA A 86 3.57 -14.64 17.61
C ALA A 86 3.44 -13.58 16.50
N MET A 87 2.23 -13.35 15.99
CA MET A 87 1.97 -12.35 14.96
C MET A 87 2.27 -10.93 15.44
N ILE A 88 1.79 -10.54 16.63
CA ILE A 88 2.01 -9.17 17.11
C ILE A 88 3.49 -8.92 17.42
N VAL A 89 4.22 -9.90 17.97
CA VAL A 89 5.67 -9.78 18.19
C VAL A 89 6.40 -9.61 16.87
N PHE A 90 6.03 -10.39 15.85
CA PHE A 90 6.60 -10.26 14.50
C PHE A 90 6.31 -8.89 13.88
N PHE A 91 5.06 -8.42 13.90
CA PHE A 91 4.71 -7.09 13.37
C PHE A 91 5.36 -5.96 14.17
N THR A 92 5.40 -6.06 15.51
CA THR A 92 6.10 -5.10 16.37
C THR A 92 7.58 -4.97 15.99
N PHE A 93 8.24 -6.09 15.65
CA PHE A 93 9.61 -6.07 15.16
C PHE A 93 9.73 -5.34 13.81
N LEU A 94 8.83 -5.62 12.85
CA LEU A 94 8.83 -4.95 11.55
C LEU A 94 8.54 -3.45 11.65
N THR A 95 7.58 -3.06 12.49
CA THR A 95 7.21 -1.65 12.70
C THR A 95 8.32 -0.91 13.43
N PHE A 96 8.97 -1.52 14.42
CA PHE A 96 10.17 -0.97 15.05
C PHE A 96 11.31 -0.78 14.05
N TYR A 97 11.62 -1.80 13.24
CA TYR A 97 12.69 -1.71 12.24
C TYR A 97 12.43 -0.55 11.26
N SER A 98 11.19 -0.43 10.77
CA SER A 98 10.79 0.67 9.88
C SER A 98 10.93 2.04 10.53
N ALA A 99 10.51 2.16 11.79
CA ALA A 99 10.58 3.42 12.54
C ALA A 99 12.01 3.83 12.90
N TYR A 100 12.87 2.87 13.21
CA TYR A 100 14.25 3.13 13.62
C TYR A 100 15.17 3.42 12.43
N PHE A 101 15.05 2.65 11.34
CA PHE A 101 15.90 2.78 10.16
C PHE A 101 15.32 3.68 9.05
N ASN A 102 14.11 4.22 9.24
CA ASN A 102 13.38 5.05 8.26
C ASN A 102 13.30 4.41 6.86
N LYS A 103 13.15 3.08 6.80
CA LYS A 103 13.19 2.30 5.54
C LYS A 103 11.83 2.18 4.85
N VAL A 104 10.75 2.16 5.62
CA VAL A 104 9.38 1.99 5.11
C VAL A 104 8.49 3.07 5.73
N THR A 105 7.84 3.87 4.89
CA THR A 105 7.06 5.06 5.31
C THR A 105 5.65 4.71 5.81
N ASP A 106 5.11 3.55 5.44
CA ASP A 106 3.81 3.04 5.90
C ASP A 106 3.89 1.53 6.17
N CYS A 107 3.62 1.12 7.41
CA CYS A 107 3.71 -0.27 7.84
C CYS A 107 2.57 -1.17 7.30
N GLY A 108 1.57 -0.61 6.63
CA GLY A 108 0.49 -1.35 5.97
C GLY A 108 -0.51 -2.01 6.92
N CYS A 109 -0.45 -1.70 8.22
CA CYS A 109 -1.30 -2.34 9.24
C CYS A 109 -2.80 -2.07 9.08
N PHE A 110 -3.22 -0.99 8.42
CA PHE A 110 -4.62 -0.72 8.10
C PHE A 110 -4.81 -0.45 6.60
N GLY A 111 -3.89 -0.94 5.77
CA GLY A 111 -3.83 -0.61 4.35
C GLY A 111 -3.95 0.91 4.11
N ASP A 112 -4.54 1.28 2.97
CA ASP A 112 -4.73 2.69 2.62
C ASP A 112 -5.86 3.40 3.39
N ALA A 113 -6.59 2.70 4.27
CA ALA A 113 -7.70 3.32 5.01
C ALA A 113 -7.23 4.25 6.14
N LEU A 114 -6.11 3.92 6.78
CA LEU A 114 -5.49 4.72 7.85
C LEU A 114 -3.96 4.65 7.70
N LYS A 115 -3.38 5.69 7.09
CA LYS A 115 -1.93 5.85 7.00
C LYS A 115 -1.40 6.29 8.36
N LEU A 116 -0.70 5.39 9.04
CA LEU A 116 -0.03 5.66 10.30
C LEU A 116 1.46 5.82 10.04
N THR A 117 2.08 6.79 10.71
CA THR A 117 3.54 6.90 10.71
C THR A 117 4.16 5.62 11.30
N PRO A 118 5.45 5.32 11.00
CA PRO A 118 6.11 4.15 11.56
C PRO A 118 6.07 4.10 13.09
N TRP A 119 6.26 5.24 13.77
CA TRP A 119 6.18 5.34 15.22
C TRP A 119 4.77 5.12 15.76
N GLU A 120 3.73 5.67 15.13
CA GLU A 120 2.33 5.42 15.51
C GLU A 120 1.97 3.94 15.36
N SER A 121 2.42 3.31 14.26
CA SER A 121 2.23 1.88 14.01
C SER A 121 2.90 1.03 15.10
N PHE A 122 4.13 1.37 15.49
CA PHE A 122 4.86 0.69 16.55
C PHE A 122 4.16 0.82 17.91
N TYR A 123 3.76 2.03 18.33
CA TYR A 123 3.07 2.21 19.61
C TYR A 123 1.71 1.50 19.66
N LYS A 124 1.00 1.46 18.53
CA LYS A 124 -0.24 0.69 18.40
C LYS A 124 0.02 -0.81 18.58
N ASP A 125 1.10 -1.34 17.98
CA ASP A 125 1.47 -2.76 18.14
C ASP A 125 1.90 -3.08 19.58
N ILE A 126 2.65 -2.20 20.24
CA ILE A 126 3.01 -2.33 21.67
C ILE A 126 1.76 -2.33 22.56
N THR A 127 0.78 -1.47 22.26
CA THR A 127 -0.50 -1.44 22.98
C THR A 127 -1.26 -2.76 22.79
N LEU A 128 -1.32 -3.28 21.57
CA LEU A 128 -1.92 -4.59 21.29
C LEU A 128 -1.18 -5.72 22.00
N LEU A 129 0.16 -5.70 21.98
CA LEU A 129 1.00 -6.66 22.68
C LEU A 129 0.70 -6.67 24.18
N PHE A 130 0.56 -5.51 24.82
CA PHE A 130 0.16 -5.41 26.23
C PHE A 130 -1.17 -6.12 26.51
N PHE A 131 -2.22 -5.87 25.73
CA PHE A 131 -3.51 -6.55 25.89
C PHE A 131 -3.43 -8.05 25.58
N ILE A 132 -2.63 -8.46 24.59
CA ILE A 132 -2.39 -9.87 24.27
C ILE A 132 -1.65 -10.58 25.40
N LEU A 133 -0.70 -9.94 26.08
CA LEU A 133 -0.03 -10.50 27.25
C LEU A 133 -1.02 -10.73 28.40
N ILE A 134 -1.96 -9.80 28.62
CA ILE A 134 -3.04 -10.02 29.60
C ILE A 134 -3.84 -11.27 29.24
N LEU A 135 -4.23 -11.43 27.97
CA LEU A 135 -4.93 -12.63 27.49
C LEU A 135 -4.08 -13.89 27.66
N PHE A 136 -2.76 -13.80 27.40
CA PHE A 136 -1.81 -14.90 27.49
C PHE A 136 -1.68 -15.47 28.90
N PHE A 137 -1.59 -14.62 29.93
CA PHE A 137 -1.54 -15.10 31.32
C PHE A 137 -2.92 -15.49 31.86
N ASN A 138 -4.00 -14.99 31.25
CA ASN A 138 -5.38 -15.19 31.70
C ASN A 138 -6.22 -16.08 30.75
N GLN A 139 -5.58 -16.94 29.95
CA GLN A 139 -6.26 -17.80 28.95
C GLN A 139 -7.40 -18.63 29.55
N LYS A 140 -7.30 -19.00 30.84
CA LYS A 140 -8.33 -19.74 31.58
C LYS A 140 -9.68 -19.03 31.72
N PHE A 141 -9.74 -17.71 31.50
CA PHE A 141 -10.97 -16.92 31.54
C PHE A 141 -11.60 -16.74 30.14
N ILE A 142 -10.96 -17.24 29.08
CA ILE A 142 -11.48 -17.20 27.71
C ILE A 142 -12.33 -18.45 27.48
N ASN A 143 -13.59 -18.38 27.88
CA ASN A 143 -14.53 -19.48 27.72
C ASN A 143 -15.22 -19.42 26.34
N PRO A 144 -15.49 -20.58 25.70
CA PRO A 144 -16.31 -20.67 24.50
C PRO A 144 -17.70 -20.06 24.73
N LEU A 145 -18.16 -19.24 23.79
CA LEU A 145 -19.51 -18.66 23.83
C LEU A 145 -20.58 -19.58 23.23
N LEU A 146 -20.15 -20.53 22.39
CA LEU A 146 -21.01 -21.43 21.63
C LEU A 146 -20.63 -22.90 21.89
N GLY A 147 -21.53 -23.81 21.55
CA GLY A 147 -21.24 -25.25 21.50
C GLY A 147 -20.18 -25.60 20.43
N LYS A 148 -19.62 -26.82 20.49
CA LYS A 148 -18.52 -27.26 19.59
C LYS A 148 -18.87 -27.15 18.10
N THR A 149 -20.04 -27.65 17.70
CA THR A 149 -20.51 -27.64 16.30
C THR A 149 -20.70 -26.24 15.73
N PRO A 150 -21.52 -25.34 16.35
CA PRO A 150 -21.71 -23.99 15.83
C PRO A 150 -20.41 -23.18 15.82
N MET A 151 -19.50 -23.42 16.78
CA MET A 151 -18.20 -22.75 16.81
C MET A 151 -17.30 -23.18 15.64
N ASN A 152 -17.20 -24.49 15.36
CA ASN A 152 -16.46 -25.00 14.19
C ASN A 152 -17.06 -24.46 12.88
N LEU A 153 -18.39 -24.45 12.77
CA LEU A 153 -19.09 -23.94 11.59
C LEU A 153 -18.84 -22.44 11.40
N THR A 154 -18.83 -21.66 12.48
CA THR A 154 -18.53 -20.21 12.44
C THR A 154 -17.11 -19.96 11.92
N VAL A 155 -16.11 -20.66 12.45
CA VAL A 155 -14.71 -20.51 12.00
C VAL A 155 -14.55 -20.92 10.54
N PHE A 156 -15.16 -22.04 10.14
CA PHE A 156 -15.15 -22.50 8.75
C PHE A 156 -15.81 -21.48 7.82
N ALA A 157 -16.99 -20.96 8.17
CA ALA A 157 -17.70 -19.95 7.39
C ALA A 157 -16.87 -18.67 7.23
N VAL A 158 -16.28 -18.15 8.31
CA VAL A 158 -15.41 -16.96 8.24
C VAL A 158 -14.21 -17.21 7.34
N TYR A 159 -13.54 -18.35 7.48
CA TYR A 159 -12.41 -18.71 6.62
C TYR A 159 -12.83 -18.78 5.14
N SER A 160 -13.93 -19.45 4.82
CA SER A 160 -14.46 -19.54 3.46
C SER A 160 -14.88 -18.18 2.88
N LEU A 161 -15.51 -17.32 3.69
CA LEU A 161 -15.86 -15.96 3.28
C LEU A 161 -14.62 -15.10 3.00
N CYS A 162 -13.58 -15.25 3.82
CA CYS A 162 -12.33 -14.53 3.61
C CYS A 162 -11.61 -15.01 2.34
N LEU A 163 -11.61 -16.31 2.05
CA LEU A 163 -11.09 -16.85 0.79
C LEU A 163 -11.87 -16.36 -0.42
N PHE A 164 -13.20 -16.34 -0.32
CA PHE A 164 -14.06 -15.81 -1.38
C PHE A 164 -13.78 -14.33 -1.63
N MET A 165 -13.66 -13.52 -0.57
CA MET A 165 -13.32 -12.11 -0.67
C MET A 165 -11.94 -11.90 -1.29
N ALA A 166 -10.91 -12.65 -0.86
CA ALA A 166 -9.58 -12.61 -1.47
C ALA A 166 -9.64 -12.92 -2.96
N TYR A 167 -10.32 -14.00 -3.35
CA TYR A 167 -10.49 -14.36 -4.76
C TYR A 167 -11.19 -13.25 -5.55
N TYR A 168 -12.26 -12.69 -5.00
CA TYR A 168 -13.02 -11.61 -5.63
C TYR A 168 -12.15 -10.38 -5.87
N VAL A 169 -11.46 -9.83 -4.85
CA VAL A 169 -10.62 -8.62 -5.01
C VAL A 169 -9.31 -8.84 -5.78
N LEU A 170 -8.96 -10.09 -6.10
CA LEU A 170 -7.86 -10.41 -7.00
C LEU A 170 -8.32 -10.57 -8.46
N GLN A 171 -9.60 -10.80 -8.69
CA GLN A 171 -10.20 -10.87 -10.03
C GLN A 171 -10.97 -9.60 -10.40
N HIS A 172 -11.27 -8.76 -9.42
CA HIS A 172 -11.99 -7.50 -9.49
C HIS A 172 -11.26 -6.46 -8.64
N LEU A 173 -11.58 -5.18 -8.80
CA LEU A 173 -10.97 -4.15 -7.96
C LEU A 173 -11.43 -4.29 -6.49
N PRO A 174 -10.69 -3.71 -5.52
CA PRO A 174 -11.11 -3.61 -4.13
C PRO A 174 -12.56 -3.13 -3.99
N ILE A 175 -13.32 -3.75 -3.07
CA ILE A 175 -14.74 -3.42 -2.85
C ILE A 175 -14.89 -1.94 -2.47
N LYS A 176 -13.96 -1.44 -1.67
CA LYS A 176 -13.87 -0.02 -1.33
C LYS A 176 -12.48 0.53 -1.65
N ASP A 177 -12.47 1.63 -2.39
CA ASP A 177 -11.24 2.35 -2.71
C ASP A 177 -10.97 3.45 -1.67
N PHE A 178 -9.89 3.28 -0.89
CA PHE A 178 -9.43 4.24 0.11
C PHE A 178 -8.30 5.15 -0.41
N ARG A 179 -7.85 4.94 -1.64
CA ARG A 179 -6.68 5.63 -2.22
C ARG A 179 -7.05 7.03 -2.68
N ALA A 180 -6.02 7.85 -2.93
CA ALA A 180 -6.19 9.21 -3.43
C ALA A 180 -6.97 9.24 -4.76
N TYR A 181 -6.76 8.22 -5.61
CA TYR A 181 -7.37 8.08 -6.94
C TYR A 181 -8.74 7.37 -6.95
N LYS A 182 -9.49 7.38 -5.85
CA LYS A 182 -10.85 6.83 -5.86
C LYS A 182 -11.76 7.53 -6.87
N VAL A 183 -12.81 6.85 -7.31
CA VAL A 183 -13.84 7.44 -8.18
C VAL A 183 -14.42 8.72 -7.55
N GLY A 184 -14.54 9.77 -8.35
CA GLY A 184 -14.94 11.12 -7.95
C GLY A 184 -13.78 12.09 -7.69
N THR A 185 -12.54 11.60 -7.58
CA THR A 185 -11.36 12.48 -7.44
C THR A 185 -11.02 13.16 -8.77
N ASN A 186 -10.77 14.48 -8.72
CA ASN A 186 -10.12 15.20 -9.81
C ASN A 186 -8.61 15.21 -9.59
N ILE A 187 -7.85 14.69 -10.55
CA ILE A 187 -6.39 14.48 -10.42
C ILE A 187 -5.69 15.82 -10.24
N ARG A 188 -6.00 16.82 -11.08
CA ARG A 188 -5.39 18.16 -11.02
C ARG A 188 -5.62 18.82 -9.67
N LYS A 189 -6.87 18.83 -9.18
CA LYS A 189 -7.19 19.34 -7.84
C LYS A 189 -6.50 18.56 -6.72
N GLY A 190 -6.28 17.26 -6.91
CA GLY A 190 -5.55 16.42 -5.96
C GLY A 190 -4.04 16.72 -5.90
N MET A 191 -3.49 17.40 -6.92
CA MET A 191 -2.11 17.88 -7.00
C MET A 191 -1.92 19.28 -6.44
N GLU A 192 -2.99 20.06 -6.28
CA GLU A 192 -2.92 21.42 -5.79
C GLU A 192 -2.43 21.47 -4.34
N ILE A 193 -1.48 22.36 -4.08
CA ILE A 193 -1.06 22.73 -2.73
C ILE A 193 -1.89 23.97 -2.34
N PRO A 194 -2.72 23.91 -1.28
CA PRO A 194 -3.52 25.05 -0.86
C PRO A 194 -2.67 26.28 -0.53
N GLU A 195 -3.21 27.47 -0.80
CA GLU A 195 -2.56 28.71 -0.39
C GLU A 195 -2.36 28.75 1.13
N GLY A 196 -1.15 29.11 1.57
CA GLY A 196 -0.79 29.13 2.99
C GLY A 196 -0.51 27.76 3.61
N ALA A 197 -0.51 26.68 2.82
CA ALA A 197 -0.09 25.37 3.30
C ALA A 197 1.35 25.42 3.83
N GLN A 198 1.59 24.74 4.95
CA GLN A 198 2.89 24.73 5.60
C GLN A 198 3.95 24.16 4.64
N LYS A 199 5.03 24.90 4.40
CA LYS A 199 6.15 24.41 3.57
C LYS A 199 7.01 23.45 4.37
N SER A 200 7.66 22.52 3.68
CA SER A 200 8.68 21.68 4.27
C SER A 200 9.86 22.55 4.71
N GLU A 201 10.30 22.34 5.95
CA GLU A 201 11.47 23.01 6.51
C GLU A 201 12.66 22.06 6.40
N TYR A 202 13.71 22.53 5.72
CA TYR A 202 14.96 21.79 5.54
C TYR A 202 16.09 22.51 6.26
N GLU A 203 16.96 21.74 6.88
CA GLU A 203 18.25 22.20 7.38
C GLU A 203 19.36 21.59 6.53
N MET A 204 20.23 22.44 6.02
CA MET A 204 21.44 21.99 5.34
C MET A 204 22.41 21.42 6.38
N VAL A 205 22.75 20.14 6.25
CA VAL A 205 23.75 19.47 7.09
C VAL A 205 24.92 19.01 6.23
N PHE A 206 26.12 19.11 6.79
CA PHE A 206 27.37 18.68 6.17
C PHE A 206 27.77 17.36 6.80
N ILE A 207 28.12 16.39 5.97
CA ILE A 207 28.64 15.10 6.40
C ILE A 207 30.16 15.21 6.39
N TYR A 208 30.75 15.09 7.58
CA TYR A 208 32.19 15.04 7.77
C TYR A 208 32.61 13.67 8.31
N LYS A 209 33.74 13.17 7.85
CA LYS A 209 34.37 11.98 8.44
C LYS A 209 35.25 12.41 9.60
N VAL A 210 34.79 12.12 10.81
CA VAL A 210 35.50 12.41 12.07
C VAL A 210 35.97 11.09 12.65
N ASN A 211 37.28 10.89 12.76
CA ASN A 211 37.89 9.64 13.25
C ASN A 211 37.39 8.37 12.51
N GLY A 212 37.17 8.49 11.20
CA GLY A 212 36.68 7.38 10.37
C GLY A 212 35.17 7.12 10.42
N VAL A 213 34.40 7.93 11.16
CA VAL A 213 32.93 7.84 11.26
C VAL A 213 32.27 9.05 10.60
N ASP A 214 31.34 8.81 9.70
CA ASP A 214 30.53 9.85 9.06
C ASP A 214 29.61 10.51 10.09
N THR A 215 29.79 11.81 10.30
CA THR A 215 29.11 12.63 11.30
C THR A 215 28.43 13.82 10.62
N GLU A 216 27.13 14.02 10.90
CA GLU A 216 26.38 15.19 10.43
C GLU A 216 26.67 16.41 11.31
N ILE A 217 27.06 17.53 10.70
CA ILE A 217 27.29 18.82 11.34
C ILE A 217 26.37 19.86 10.69
N SER A 218 25.65 20.65 11.49
CA SER A 218 24.74 21.69 10.97
C SER A 218 25.51 22.77 10.19
N TYR A 219 24.89 23.37 9.16
CA TYR A 219 25.49 24.52 8.47
C TYR A 219 25.94 25.62 9.45
N LYS A 220 25.14 25.88 10.49
CA LYS A 220 25.47 26.87 11.52
C LYS A 220 26.76 26.52 12.24
N ASP A 221 26.92 25.27 12.66
CA ASP A 221 28.13 24.84 13.38
C ASP A 221 29.37 24.80 12.46
N VAL A 222 29.18 24.52 11.17
CA VAL A 222 30.25 24.67 10.16
C VAL A 222 30.68 26.14 10.05
N MET A 223 29.73 27.07 9.95
CA MET A 223 30.02 28.51 9.88
C MET A 223 30.60 29.08 11.18
N ASP A 224 30.24 28.52 12.32
CA ASP A 224 30.79 28.86 13.64
C ASP A 224 32.18 28.24 13.90
N ASN A 225 32.80 27.58 12.90
CA ASN A 225 34.08 26.85 13.02
C ASN A 225 34.11 25.77 14.11
N LYS A 226 32.98 25.10 14.36
CA LYS A 226 32.87 23.99 15.33
C LYS A 226 33.09 22.61 14.68
N VAL A 227 33.68 22.59 13.48
CA VAL A 227 34.06 21.34 12.82
C VAL A 227 35.27 20.74 13.58
N PRO A 228 35.23 19.46 14.01
CA PRO A 228 36.35 18.83 14.69
C PRO A 228 37.65 18.88 13.87
N GLU A 229 38.79 19.11 14.53
CA GLU A 229 40.10 19.09 13.87
C GLU A 229 40.38 17.71 13.24
N GLY A 230 40.89 17.70 12.01
CA GLY A 230 41.14 16.48 11.24
C GLY A 230 39.90 15.88 10.56
N ALA A 231 38.75 16.55 10.62
CA ALA A 231 37.55 16.12 9.91
C ALA A 231 37.66 16.35 8.39
N GLU A 232 37.33 15.33 7.60
CA GLU A 232 37.31 15.40 6.14
C GLU A 232 35.87 15.63 5.64
N PHE A 233 35.63 16.63 4.81
CA PHE A 233 34.32 16.86 4.21
C PHE A 233 34.00 15.75 3.20
N ILE A 234 32.82 15.14 3.34
CA ILE A 234 32.36 14.06 2.46
C ILE A 234 31.28 14.57 1.51
N ASP A 235 30.20 15.13 2.05
CA ASP A 235 29.04 15.55 1.26
C ASP A 235 28.17 16.56 2.03
N ARG A 236 27.23 17.22 1.36
CA ARG A 236 26.17 18.02 1.98
C ARG A 236 24.81 17.46 1.60
N LYS A 237 23.87 17.48 2.53
CA LYS A 237 22.48 17.10 2.26
C LYS A 237 21.50 18.03 2.95
N ASP A 238 20.33 18.20 2.34
CA ASP A 238 19.21 18.87 2.97
C ASP A 238 18.46 17.85 3.84
N LYS A 239 18.53 18.05 5.15
CA LYS A 239 17.82 17.26 6.14
C LYS A 239 16.45 17.86 6.37
N LEU A 240 15.40 17.11 6.05
CA LEU A 240 14.04 17.52 6.37
C LEU A 240 13.86 17.59 7.90
N LEU A 241 13.62 18.79 8.43
CA LEU A 241 13.29 19.00 9.85
C LEU A 241 11.81 18.81 10.12
N LYS A 242 10.96 19.38 9.26
CA LYS A 242 9.51 19.31 9.39
C LYS A 242 8.88 19.16 8.02
N GLN A 243 8.18 18.06 7.82
CA GLN A 243 7.40 17.81 6.61
C GLN A 243 6.29 18.88 6.51
N GLY A 244 6.24 19.58 5.38
CA GLY A 244 5.14 20.46 5.02
C GLY A 244 3.92 19.69 4.55
N TYR A 245 2.92 20.40 4.06
CA TYR A 245 1.78 19.79 3.39
C TYR A 245 2.25 19.08 2.11
N VAL A 246 1.91 17.80 2.00
CA VAL A 246 2.09 17.00 0.78
C VAL A 246 0.72 16.79 0.17
N PRO A 247 0.49 17.16 -1.11
CA PRO A 247 -0.80 16.96 -1.73
C PRO A 247 -1.12 15.45 -1.81
N PRO A 248 -2.41 15.06 -1.74
CA PRO A 248 -2.82 13.66 -1.83
C PRO A 248 -2.30 12.95 -3.09
N ILE A 249 -2.10 13.71 -4.17
CA ILE A 249 -1.45 13.29 -5.40
C ILE A 249 -0.20 14.17 -5.60
N HIS A 250 0.99 13.59 -5.56
CA HIS A 250 2.27 14.34 -5.70
C HIS A 250 3.20 13.76 -6.77
N ASP A 251 3.12 12.45 -7.02
CA ASP A 251 4.02 11.74 -7.94
C ASP A 251 3.32 11.34 -9.27
N PHE A 252 2.25 12.04 -9.64
CA PHE A 252 1.55 11.80 -10.89
C PHE A 252 2.26 12.48 -12.04
N SER A 253 2.54 11.72 -13.10
CA SER A 253 3.13 12.24 -14.33
C SER A 253 2.54 11.55 -15.55
N ILE A 254 2.60 12.23 -16.70
CA ILE A 254 2.24 11.70 -18.00
C ILE A 254 3.35 12.10 -18.97
N GLU A 255 4.44 11.34 -18.96
CA GLU A 255 5.66 11.71 -19.69
C GLU A 255 5.89 10.81 -20.89
N LYS A 256 6.30 11.39 -22.02
CA LYS A 256 6.73 10.63 -23.20
C LYS A 256 7.82 11.40 -23.93
N ASP A 257 8.91 10.73 -24.28
CA ASP A 257 10.05 11.31 -25.00
C ASP A 257 10.61 12.60 -24.35
N GLY A 258 10.62 12.63 -23.00
CA GLY A 258 11.10 13.76 -22.20
C GLY A 258 10.15 14.97 -22.16
N SER A 259 8.94 14.84 -22.70
CA SER A 259 7.90 15.87 -22.64
C SER A 259 6.80 15.47 -21.66
N ASP A 260 6.27 16.45 -20.92
CA ASP A 260 5.13 16.30 -20.01
C ASP A 260 3.81 16.62 -20.74
N TYR A 261 2.84 15.72 -20.61
CA TYR A 261 1.52 15.79 -21.24
C TYR A 261 0.37 15.92 -20.23
N ILE A 262 0.65 16.09 -18.92
CA ILE A 262 -0.38 16.18 -17.86
C ILE A 262 -1.50 17.13 -18.26
N ASP A 263 -1.17 18.37 -18.63
CA ASP A 263 -2.19 19.38 -18.94
C ASP A 263 -3.01 18.98 -20.18
N SER A 264 -2.32 18.61 -21.27
CA SER A 264 -2.96 18.24 -22.52
C SER A 264 -3.91 17.05 -22.38
N VAL A 265 -3.58 16.07 -21.55
CA VAL A 265 -4.41 14.90 -21.32
C VAL A 265 -5.53 15.21 -20.33
N LEU A 266 -5.23 15.86 -19.21
CA LEU A 266 -6.26 16.10 -18.18
C LEU A 266 -7.30 17.15 -18.59
N ASP A 267 -6.99 18.02 -19.56
CA ASP A 267 -7.95 18.97 -20.13
C ASP A 267 -8.87 18.36 -21.20
N GLU A 268 -8.54 17.16 -21.71
CA GLU A 268 -9.41 16.46 -22.66
C GLU A 268 -10.78 16.15 -22.04
N PRO A 269 -11.89 16.32 -22.80
CA PRO A 269 -13.22 16.04 -22.28
C PRO A 269 -13.41 14.60 -21.82
N LYS A 270 -12.76 13.64 -22.50
CA LYS A 270 -12.93 12.20 -22.30
C LYS A 270 -11.59 11.48 -22.48
N VAL A 271 -11.09 10.86 -21.42
CA VAL A 271 -9.84 10.09 -21.45
C VAL A 271 -10.05 8.68 -20.90
N ILE A 272 -9.37 7.72 -21.50
CA ILE A 272 -9.16 6.39 -20.93
C ILE A 272 -7.67 6.19 -20.73
N MET A 273 -7.30 5.86 -19.50
CA MET A 273 -5.95 5.43 -19.16
C MET A 273 -5.95 3.93 -18.88
N PHE A 274 -5.18 3.18 -19.66
CA PHE A 274 -4.84 1.81 -19.32
C PHE A 274 -3.64 1.79 -18.40
N ILE A 275 -3.85 1.37 -17.16
CA ILE A 275 -2.81 1.40 -16.13
C ILE A 275 -2.13 0.03 -16.06
N SER A 276 -0.84 0.01 -16.39
CA SER A 276 0.02 -1.18 -16.31
C SER A 276 1.35 -0.82 -15.66
N TYR A 277 1.43 -0.87 -14.31
CA TYR A 277 2.60 -0.41 -13.57
C TYR A 277 3.93 -1.08 -13.99
N ASP A 278 3.87 -2.31 -14.49
CA ASP A 278 4.99 -3.05 -15.06
C ASP A 278 4.44 -4.02 -16.10
N LEU A 279 4.76 -3.80 -17.37
CA LEU A 279 4.29 -4.61 -18.48
C LEU A 279 4.74 -6.08 -18.34
N ASN A 280 5.92 -6.36 -17.79
CA ASN A 280 6.40 -7.73 -17.57
C ASN A 280 5.58 -8.50 -16.52
N LYS A 281 4.88 -7.77 -15.64
CA LYS A 281 3.97 -8.35 -14.64
C LYS A 281 2.51 -8.30 -15.07
N SER A 282 2.21 -7.74 -16.25
CA SER A 282 0.85 -7.60 -16.74
C SER A 282 0.22 -8.95 -17.09
N LYS A 283 -1.10 -9.08 -16.88
CA LYS A 283 -1.84 -10.29 -17.21
C LYS A 283 -2.12 -10.33 -18.71
N GLN A 284 -1.58 -11.35 -19.39
CA GLN A 284 -1.81 -11.60 -20.81
C GLN A 284 -3.30 -11.54 -21.22
N LYS A 285 -4.20 -12.11 -20.39
CA LYS A 285 -5.66 -12.07 -20.64
C LYS A 285 -6.19 -10.63 -20.71
N GLY A 286 -5.68 -9.73 -19.86
CA GLY A 286 -6.07 -8.33 -19.85
C GLY A 286 -5.48 -7.57 -21.03
N MET A 287 -4.19 -7.77 -21.32
CA MET A 287 -3.50 -7.13 -22.44
C MET A 287 -4.20 -7.40 -23.77
N LYS A 288 -4.58 -8.66 -24.03
CA LYS A 288 -5.32 -9.06 -25.25
C LYS A 288 -6.66 -8.32 -25.47
N LYS A 289 -7.25 -7.73 -24.43
CA LYS A 289 -8.53 -7.00 -24.52
C LYS A 289 -8.37 -5.51 -24.77
N LEU A 290 -7.18 -4.94 -24.56
CA LEU A 290 -7.01 -3.49 -24.53
C LEU A 290 -7.23 -2.86 -25.90
N GLU A 291 -6.71 -3.47 -26.98
CA GLU A 291 -6.83 -2.91 -28.32
C GLU A 291 -8.28 -2.86 -28.83
N GLU A 292 -9.04 -3.93 -28.65
CA GLU A 292 -10.45 -3.94 -29.03
C GLU A 292 -11.25 -2.86 -28.29
N PHE A 293 -10.95 -2.67 -27.00
CA PHE A 293 -11.60 -1.63 -26.20
C PHE A 293 -11.11 -0.22 -26.57
N HIS A 294 -9.83 -0.07 -26.89
CA HIS A 294 -9.23 1.16 -27.39
C HIS A 294 -9.97 1.67 -28.64
N LEU A 295 -10.13 0.81 -29.65
CA LEU A 295 -10.79 1.18 -30.90
C LEU A 295 -12.25 1.62 -30.66
N LYS A 296 -13.00 0.86 -29.85
CA LYS A 296 -14.39 1.21 -29.45
C LYS A 296 -14.48 2.55 -28.71
N ALA A 297 -13.50 2.86 -27.87
CA ALA A 297 -13.45 4.12 -27.13
C ALA A 297 -13.06 5.29 -28.03
N ALA A 298 -12.07 5.09 -28.91
CA ALA A 298 -11.64 6.10 -29.88
C ALA A 298 -12.77 6.51 -30.84
N GLU A 299 -13.57 5.55 -31.32
CA GLU A 299 -14.78 5.82 -32.13
C GLU A 299 -15.80 6.72 -31.42
N LYS A 300 -15.82 6.71 -30.08
CA LYS A 300 -16.68 7.53 -29.23
C LYS A 300 -16.03 8.85 -28.78
N GLY A 301 -14.88 9.19 -29.36
CA GLY A 301 -14.15 10.42 -29.10
C GLY A 301 -13.42 10.44 -27.75
N TYR A 302 -13.02 9.28 -27.22
CA TYR A 302 -12.11 9.22 -26.09
C TYR A 302 -10.66 9.32 -26.58
N LEU A 303 -9.85 10.15 -25.93
CA LEU A 303 -8.40 9.99 -25.95
C LEU A 303 -8.06 8.73 -25.14
N VAL A 304 -7.30 7.79 -25.72
CA VAL A 304 -6.92 6.55 -25.04
C VAL A 304 -5.40 6.47 -24.96
N ILE A 305 -4.89 6.32 -23.75
CA ILE A 305 -3.45 6.23 -23.49
C ILE A 305 -3.13 5.04 -22.57
N GLY A 306 -1.94 4.48 -22.71
CA GLY A 306 -1.35 3.55 -21.75
C GLY A 306 -0.47 4.28 -20.75
N MET A 307 -0.46 3.85 -19.49
CA MET A 307 0.39 4.38 -18.43
C MET A 307 1.24 3.24 -17.86
N THR A 308 2.56 3.40 -17.84
CA THR A 308 3.48 2.36 -17.36
C THR A 308 4.78 2.92 -16.78
N ALA A 309 5.44 2.18 -15.89
CA ALA A 309 6.80 2.47 -15.45
C ALA A 309 7.85 1.64 -16.22
N SER A 310 7.43 0.84 -17.21
CA SER A 310 8.32 0.02 -18.03
C SER A 310 9.13 0.85 -19.02
N ASP A 311 10.32 0.36 -19.37
CA ASP A 311 11.18 0.98 -20.38
C ASP A 311 10.61 0.89 -21.81
N VAL A 312 11.19 1.70 -22.69
CA VAL A 312 10.80 1.81 -24.10
C VAL A 312 10.90 0.48 -24.85
N GLU A 313 11.92 -0.32 -24.57
CA GLU A 313 12.11 -1.63 -25.21
C GLU A 313 10.96 -2.58 -24.87
N THR A 314 10.57 -2.63 -23.59
CA THR A 314 9.44 -3.42 -23.10
C THR A 314 8.14 -2.91 -23.71
N ILE A 315 7.94 -1.60 -23.78
CA ILE A 315 6.76 -1.00 -24.42
C ILE A 315 6.62 -1.48 -25.88
N GLU A 316 7.68 -1.33 -26.69
CA GLU A 316 7.63 -1.71 -28.11
C GLU A 316 7.42 -3.21 -28.31
N LYS A 317 8.04 -4.04 -27.46
CA LYS A 317 7.79 -5.49 -27.42
C LYS A 317 6.31 -5.80 -27.19
N TYR A 318 5.69 -5.20 -26.18
CA TYR A 318 4.30 -5.47 -25.83
C TYR A 318 3.32 -4.87 -26.85
N LYS A 319 3.61 -3.69 -27.41
CA LYS A 319 2.83 -3.13 -28.53
C LYS A 319 2.79 -4.10 -29.71
N LYS A 320 3.95 -4.65 -30.09
CA LYS A 320 4.04 -5.65 -31.17
C LYS A 320 3.36 -6.98 -30.83
N GLU A 321 3.55 -7.49 -29.61
CA GLU A 321 2.99 -8.77 -29.17
C GLU A 321 1.46 -8.78 -29.14
N TYR A 322 0.85 -7.68 -28.67
CA TYR A 322 -0.60 -7.56 -28.49
C TYR A 322 -1.31 -6.73 -29.56
N GLY A 323 -0.56 -6.14 -30.50
CA GLY A 323 -1.09 -5.30 -31.56
C GLY A 323 -1.65 -3.97 -31.07
N HIS A 324 -1.11 -3.43 -29.96
CA HIS A 324 -1.61 -2.17 -29.40
C HIS A 324 -1.21 -0.98 -30.27
N THR A 325 -2.19 -0.17 -30.66
CA THR A 325 -1.97 1.00 -31.53
C THR A 325 -1.92 2.32 -30.76
N PHE A 326 -2.38 2.35 -29.51
CA PHE A 326 -2.28 3.50 -28.62
C PHE A 326 -0.85 3.71 -28.09
N ASP A 327 -0.60 4.93 -27.60
CA ASP A 327 0.68 5.32 -27.03
C ASP A 327 0.77 5.05 -25.53
N TYR A 328 1.97 4.71 -25.07
CA TYR A 328 2.30 4.57 -23.66
C TYR A 328 3.04 5.80 -23.16
N TYR A 329 2.70 6.22 -21.94
CA TYR A 329 3.30 7.32 -21.20
C TYR A 329 3.86 6.78 -19.89
N PHE A 330 4.96 7.38 -19.46
CA PHE A 330 5.64 7.07 -18.23
C PHE A 330 4.93 7.71 -17.04
N CYS A 331 4.81 6.92 -15.96
CA CYS A 331 4.49 7.36 -14.62
C CYS A 331 5.12 6.37 -13.62
N ASP A 332 5.53 6.83 -12.44
CA ASP A 332 6.19 5.96 -11.46
C ASP A 332 5.33 4.75 -11.06
N ALA A 333 6.00 3.61 -10.84
CA ALA A 333 5.34 2.36 -10.50
C ALA A 333 4.54 2.45 -9.19
N THR A 334 5.01 3.21 -8.20
CA THR A 334 4.33 3.44 -6.92
C THR A 334 3.04 4.22 -7.15
N THR A 335 3.08 5.24 -8.00
CA THR A 335 1.90 6.01 -8.40
C THR A 335 0.90 5.14 -9.13
N LEU A 336 1.34 4.36 -10.13
CA LEU A 336 0.45 3.49 -10.92
C LEU A 336 -0.17 2.38 -10.06
N LYS A 337 0.59 1.79 -9.14
CA LYS A 337 0.06 0.87 -8.13
C LYS A 337 -0.99 1.56 -7.28
N THR A 338 -0.77 2.81 -6.85
CA THR A 338 -1.72 3.60 -6.06
C THR A 338 -2.98 3.96 -6.85
N ILE A 339 -2.85 4.19 -8.15
CA ILE A 339 -4.01 4.39 -9.03
C ILE A 339 -4.83 3.11 -9.06
N GLU A 340 -4.22 1.95 -9.37
CA GLU A 340 -4.97 0.69 -9.48
C GLU A 340 -4.25 -0.59 -9.05
N ARG A 341 -5.04 -1.59 -8.61
CA ARG A 341 -4.53 -2.90 -8.16
C ARG A 341 -4.53 -3.98 -9.25
N ALA A 342 -5.04 -3.67 -10.44
CA ALA A 342 -4.96 -4.56 -11.58
C ALA A 342 -3.88 -4.12 -12.57
N ASN A 343 -3.28 -5.09 -13.24
CA ASN A 343 -2.25 -4.87 -14.25
C ASN A 343 -2.55 -5.78 -15.47
N PRO A 344 -3.22 -5.28 -16.52
CA PRO A 344 -3.69 -3.90 -16.70
C PRO A 344 -4.99 -3.58 -15.92
N SER A 345 -5.30 -2.31 -15.74
CA SER A 345 -6.61 -1.79 -15.33
C SER A 345 -7.05 -0.65 -16.25
N ILE A 346 -8.32 -0.27 -16.15
CA ILE A 346 -8.93 0.80 -16.94
C ILE A 346 -9.38 1.91 -16.00
N VAL A 347 -8.95 3.14 -16.27
CA VAL A 347 -9.39 4.35 -15.57
C VAL A 347 -10.01 5.29 -16.59
N VAL A 348 -11.25 5.71 -16.35
CA VAL A 348 -11.97 6.64 -17.22
C VAL A 348 -12.02 8.00 -16.56
N LEU A 349 -11.60 9.03 -17.30
CA LEU A 349 -11.62 10.41 -16.87
C LEU A 349 -12.59 11.24 -17.70
N GLU A 350 -13.20 12.23 -17.04
CA GLU A 350 -13.87 13.37 -17.68
C GLU A 350 -13.26 14.66 -17.14
N LYS A 351 -12.54 15.41 -17.99
CA LYS A 351 -11.82 16.65 -17.62
C LYS A 351 -10.98 16.47 -16.34
N GLY A 352 -10.15 15.44 -16.34
CA GLY A 352 -9.28 15.06 -15.22
C GLY A 352 -9.98 14.46 -13.99
N THR A 353 -11.31 14.32 -13.99
CA THR A 353 -12.07 13.66 -12.91
C THR A 353 -12.23 12.18 -13.19
N ILE A 354 -11.84 11.32 -12.25
CA ILE A 354 -12.02 9.88 -12.33
C ILE A 354 -13.51 9.54 -12.19
N ILE A 355 -14.15 9.10 -13.26
CA ILE A 355 -15.57 8.76 -13.26
C ILE A 355 -15.83 7.26 -13.16
N GLN A 356 -14.87 6.43 -13.61
CA GLN A 356 -14.99 4.99 -13.53
C GLN A 356 -13.60 4.34 -13.49
N LYS A 357 -13.56 3.20 -12.83
CA LYS A 357 -12.39 2.35 -12.64
C LYS A 357 -12.79 0.90 -12.83
N ALA A 358 -11.99 0.12 -13.53
CA ALA A 358 -12.29 -1.29 -13.78
C ALA A 358 -11.04 -2.16 -13.82
N HIS A 359 -11.19 -3.37 -13.29
CA HIS A 359 -10.24 -4.47 -13.53
C HIS A 359 -10.39 -4.92 -15.00
N PHE A 360 -9.35 -5.49 -15.60
CA PHE A 360 -9.44 -6.00 -16.99
C PHE A 360 -10.47 -7.12 -17.19
N ASN A 361 -10.86 -7.82 -16.12
CA ASN A 361 -11.96 -8.79 -16.15
C ASN A 361 -13.32 -8.11 -16.32
N ASP A 362 -13.44 -6.84 -15.90
CA ASP A 362 -14.66 -6.04 -15.90
C ASP A 362 -14.67 -4.97 -16.98
N ILE A 363 -13.78 -5.07 -17.98
CA ILE A 363 -13.65 -4.08 -19.06
C ILE A 363 -14.96 -3.86 -19.81
N ASP A 364 -15.77 -4.90 -19.96
CA ASP A 364 -17.08 -4.85 -20.62
C ASP A 364 -18.13 -4.06 -19.82
N ASN A 365 -17.88 -3.83 -18.52
CA ASN A 365 -18.73 -2.99 -17.66
C ASN A 365 -18.37 -1.50 -17.74
N VAL A 366 -17.33 -1.14 -18.48
CA VAL A 366 -16.91 0.26 -18.64
C VAL A 366 -17.88 0.99 -19.58
N LYS A 367 -18.48 2.06 -19.07
CA LYS A 367 -19.50 2.82 -19.80
C LYS A 367 -18.86 3.89 -20.68
N LEU A 368 -18.85 3.64 -21.98
CA LEU A 368 -18.43 4.62 -22.99
C LEU A 368 -19.65 5.47 -23.41
N LYS A 369 -19.63 6.76 -23.07
CA LYS A 369 -20.70 7.72 -23.35
C LYS A 369 -20.64 8.28 -24.77
#